data_AF-A0A3S5CCV4-F1
#
_entry.id   AF-A0A3S5CCV4-F1
#
_cell.length_a   1.000
_cell.length_b   1.000
_cell.length_c   1.000
_cell.angle_alpha   90.00
_cell.angle_beta   90.00
_cell.angle_gamma   90.00
#
_symmetry.space_group_name_H-M   'P 1'
#
loop_
_entity.id
_entity.type
_entity.pdbx_description
1 polymer ?
#
loop_
_entity_poly.entity_id
_entity_poly.type
_entity_poly.pdbx_seq_one_letter_code
_entity_poly.pdbx_strand_id
1 'polypeptide(L)'
;MCLPFNITSLQEEAAGKRKKLRKLGQMYLQAKAELEDLRGEHVREMEGLLENIRQLSRELALYMLIIDRYIPKVYQDMIEGHVQWNDDIGEWQLRCVAYTGNNMRKPERDRTEPVTLKICINCFISIDDCDRR
;
A
#
# COMPACT_ATOMS: atom_id res chain seq x y z
N MET A 1 23.12 -55.78 -53.91
CA MET A 1 23.26 -55.48 -52.46
C MET A 1 23.61 -54.02 -52.30
N CYS A 2 22.63 -53.16 -52.03
CA CYS A 2 22.84 -51.78 -51.60
C CYS A 2 21.89 -51.48 -50.43
N LEU A 3 22.48 -51.52 -49.23
CA LEU A 3 22.28 -50.64 -48.06
C LEU A 3 20.89 -50.52 -47.40
N PRO A 4 20.63 -51.29 -46.33
CA PRO A 4 19.70 -50.91 -45.26
C PRO A 4 20.18 -49.69 -44.42
N PHE A 5 21.46 -49.31 -44.52
CA PHE A 5 22.10 -48.29 -43.68
C PHE A 5 21.47 -46.88 -43.79
N ASN A 6 20.97 -46.49 -44.96
CA ASN A 6 20.36 -45.18 -45.18
C ASN A 6 18.95 -45.05 -44.56
N ILE A 7 18.20 -46.16 -44.50
CA ILE A 7 16.82 -46.16 -43.95
C ILE A 7 16.87 -46.04 -42.43
N THR A 8 17.81 -46.73 -41.78
CA THR A 8 18.01 -46.69 -40.33
C THR A 8 18.47 -45.31 -39.85
N SER A 9 19.40 -44.66 -40.56
CA SER A 9 19.87 -43.31 -40.23
C SER A 9 18.76 -42.26 -40.31
N LEU A 10 17.93 -42.29 -41.36
CA LEU A 10 16.81 -41.37 -41.53
C LEU A 10 15.72 -41.58 -40.46
N GLN A 11 15.44 -42.83 -40.08
CA GLN A 11 14.48 -43.16 -39.03
C GLN A 11 14.95 -42.67 -37.66
N GLU A 12 16.23 -42.81 -37.34
CA GLU A 12 16.81 -42.33 -36.09
C GLU A 12 16.78 -40.80 -35.99
N GLU A 13 17.10 -40.10 -37.08
CA GLU A 13 16.99 -38.64 -37.15
C GLU A 13 15.53 -38.18 -37.00
N ALA A 14 14.58 -38.84 -37.66
CA ALA A 14 13.16 -38.56 -37.55
C ALA A 14 12.62 -38.80 -36.13
N ALA A 15 13.06 -39.88 -35.48
CA ALA A 15 12.73 -40.17 -34.08
C ALA A 15 13.29 -39.10 -33.13
N GLY A 16 14.54 -38.67 -33.34
CA GLY A 16 15.18 -37.60 -32.59
C GLY A 16 14.42 -36.27 -32.72
N LYS A 17 14.02 -35.89 -33.93
CA LYS A 17 13.22 -34.68 -34.19
C LYS A 17 11.84 -34.77 -33.54
N ARG A 18 11.15 -35.91 -33.62
CA ARG A 18 9.86 -36.14 -32.94
C ARG A 18 9.97 -36.01 -31.41
N LYS A 19 11.04 -36.52 -30.81
CA LYS A 19 11.29 -36.40 -29.36
C LYS A 19 11.54 -34.95 -28.95
N LYS A 20 12.34 -34.20 -29.72
CA LYS A 20 12.56 -32.76 -29.49
C LYS A 20 11.27 -31.96 -29.62
N LEU A 21 10.47 -32.22 -30.65
CA LEU A 21 9.19 -31.52 -30.86
C LEU A 21 8.21 -31.79 -29.72
N ARG A 22 8.14 -33.03 -29.22
CA ARG A 22 7.33 -33.36 -28.05
C ARG A 22 7.79 -32.61 -26.80
N LYS A 23 9.11 -32.54 -26.55
CA LYS A 23 9.67 -31.79 -25.42
C LYS A 23 9.36 -30.29 -25.53
N LEU A 24 9.55 -29.70 -26.70
CA LEU A 24 9.22 -28.30 -26.96
C LEU A 24 7.72 -28.03 -26.78
N GLY A 25 6.86 -28.94 -27.24
CA GLY A 25 5.41 -28.83 -27.03
C GLY A 25 5.03 -28.86 -25.55
N GLN A 26 5.67 -29.73 -24.75
CA GLN A 26 5.48 -29.75 -23.30
C GLN A 26 5.96 -28.46 -22.64
N MET A 27 7.16 -27.98 -22.99
CA MET A 27 7.69 -26.72 -22.46
C MET A 27 6.81 -25.52 -22.83
N TYR A 28 6.27 -25.49 -24.05
CA TYR A 28 5.35 -24.45 -24.49
C TYR A 28 4.05 -24.46 -23.68
N LEU A 29 3.43 -25.63 -23.49
CA LEU A 29 2.21 -25.73 -22.70
C LEU A 29 2.44 -25.37 -21.24
N GLN A 30 3.57 -25.76 -20.67
CA GLN A 30 3.97 -25.38 -19.32
C GLN A 30 4.14 -23.86 -19.20
N ALA A 31 4.93 -23.24 -20.07
CA ALA A 31 5.13 -21.79 -20.06
C ALA A 31 3.81 -21.02 -20.28
N LYS A 32 2.91 -21.56 -21.11
CA LYS A 32 1.58 -20.98 -21.30
C LYS A 32 0.73 -21.05 -20.01
N ALA A 33 0.76 -22.17 -19.30
CA ALA A 33 0.05 -22.31 -18.03
C ALA A 33 0.61 -21.32 -16.98
N GLU A 34 1.93 -21.23 -16.85
CA GLU A 34 2.61 -20.29 -15.96
C GLU A 34 2.21 -18.83 -16.27
N LEU A 35 2.09 -18.45 -17.54
CA LEU A 35 1.62 -17.12 -17.93
C LEU A 35 0.17 -16.83 -17.50
N GLU A 36 -0.72 -17.80 -17.61
CA GLU A 36 -2.12 -17.63 -17.18
C GLU A 36 -2.21 -17.54 -15.66
N ASP A 37 -1.43 -18.33 -14.93
CA ASP A 37 -1.34 -18.26 -13.46
C ASP A 37 -0.84 -16.89 -12.99
N LEU A 38 0.24 -16.38 -13.60
CA LEU A 38 0.79 -15.05 -13.31
C LEU A 38 -0.20 -13.93 -13.62
N ARG A 39 -0.94 -14.01 -14.74
CA ARG A 39 -1.99 -13.04 -15.06
C ARG A 39 -3.10 -13.06 -14.02
N GLY A 40 -3.53 -14.24 -13.59
CA GLY A 40 -4.55 -14.38 -12.55
C GLY A 40 -4.10 -13.80 -11.21
N GLU A 41 -2.84 -14.01 -10.83
CA GLU A 41 -2.24 -13.38 -9.65
C GLU A 41 -2.19 -11.86 -9.76
N HIS A 42 -1.69 -11.34 -10.88
CA HIS A 42 -1.58 -9.91 -11.11
C HIS A 42 -2.94 -9.20 -11.05
N VAL A 43 -3.99 -9.80 -11.61
CA VAL A 43 -5.36 -9.25 -11.52
C VAL A 43 -5.82 -9.18 -10.07
N ARG A 44 -5.59 -10.23 -9.26
CA ARG A 44 -5.95 -10.23 -7.83
C ARG A 44 -5.18 -9.15 -7.05
N GLU A 45 -3.89 -8.99 -7.33
CA GLU A 45 -3.08 -7.93 -6.72
C GLU A 45 -3.61 -6.54 -7.08
N MET A 46 -3.90 -6.32 -8.37
CA MET A 46 -4.48 -5.06 -8.84
C MET A 46 -5.84 -4.77 -8.19
N GLU A 47 -6.72 -5.77 -8.08
CA GLU A 47 -8.00 -5.64 -7.39
C GLU A 47 -7.82 -5.25 -5.92
N GLY A 48 -6.86 -5.86 -5.22
CA GLY A 48 -6.51 -5.50 -3.85
C GLY A 48 -5.99 -4.07 -3.71
N LEU A 49 -5.09 -3.64 -4.60
CA LEU A 49 -4.59 -2.26 -4.64
C LEU A 49 -5.72 -1.25 -4.91
N LEU A 50 -6.63 -1.57 -5.84
CA LEU A 50 -7.77 -0.71 -6.14
C LEU A 50 -8.73 -0.59 -4.96
N GLU A 51 -8.97 -1.66 -4.20
CA GLU A 51 -9.81 -1.57 -3.01
C GLU A 51 -9.15 -0.73 -1.91
N ASN A 52 -7.84 -0.88 -1.70
CA ASN A 52 -7.10 -0.02 -0.77
C ASN A 52 -7.20 1.46 -1.16
N ILE A 53 -7.07 1.79 -2.45
CA ILE A 53 -7.25 3.16 -2.93
C ILE A 53 -8.65 3.68 -2.61
N ARG A 54 -9.69 2.88 -2.86
CA ARG A 54 -11.09 3.26 -2.57
C ARG A 54 -11.29 3.48 -1.08
N GLN A 55 -10.75 2.60 -0.23
CA GLN A 55 -10.83 2.74 1.22
C GLN A 55 -10.16 4.03 1.71
N LEU A 56 -8.90 4.26 1.33
CA LEU A 56 -8.16 5.46 1.70
C LEU A 56 -8.85 6.74 1.21
N SER A 57 -9.44 6.70 0.01
CA SER A 57 -10.22 7.83 -0.51
C SER A 57 -11.45 8.15 0.35
N ARG A 58 -12.15 7.11 0.84
CA ARG A 58 -13.30 7.28 1.76
C ARG A 58 -12.86 7.86 3.11
N GLU A 59 -11.77 7.34 3.67
CA GLU A 59 -11.21 7.82 4.94
C GLU A 59 -10.76 9.28 4.84
N LEU A 60 -10.05 9.63 3.76
CA LEU A 60 -9.64 11.01 3.50
C LEU A 60 -10.84 11.94 3.37
N ALA A 61 -11.86 11.55 2.60
CA ALA A 61 -13.08 12.35 2.45
C ALA A 61 -13.79 12.56 3.80
N LEU A 62 -13.81 11.54 4.67
CA LEU A 62 -14.34 11.66 6.02
C LEU A 62 -13.54 12.67 6.86
N TYR A 63 -12.20 12.60 6.85
CA TYR A 63 -11.37 13.54 7.58
C TYR A 63 -11.55 14.98 7.09
N MET A 64 -11.60 15.19 5.77
CA MET A 64 -11.88 16.51 5.20
C MET A 64 -13.24 17.04 5.64
N LEU A 65 -14.28 16.21 5.63
CA LEU A 65 -15.61 16.60 6.09
C LEU A 65 -15.64 16.99 7.57
N ILE A 66 -14.91 16.26 8.42
CA ILE A 66 -14.77 16.59 9.84
C ILE A 66 -14.03 17.92 10.00
N ILE A 67 -12.90 18.10 9.31
CA ILE A 67 -12.12 19.34 9.38
C ILE A 67 -12.96 20.54 8.94
N ASP A 68 -13.64 20.43 7.79
CA ASP A 68 -14.47 21.51 7.25
C ASP A 68 -15.67 21.85 8.14
N ARG A 69 -16.23 20.86 8.84
CA ARG A 69 -17.38 21.08 9.72
C ARG A 69 -17.01 21.68 11.08
N TYR A 70 -15.86 21.32 11.63
CA TYR A 70 -15.51 21.63 13.03
C TYR A 70 -14.36 22.63 13.19
N ILE A 71 -13.55 22.87 12.16
CA ILE A 71 -12.40 23.78 12.22
C ILE A 71 -12.64 24.95 11.27
N PRO A 72 -12.83 26.19 11.77
CA PRO A 72 -12.94 27.37 10.92
C PRO A 72 -11.72 27.57 10.02
N LYS A 73 -11.94 28.07 8.79
CA LYS A 73 -10.89 28.22 7.76
C LYS A 73 -9.65 29.00 8.22
N VAL A 74 -9.84 30.07 8.98
CA VAL A 74 -8.73 30.87 9.53
C VAL A 74 -7.76 30.04 10.37
N TYR A 75 -8.27 29.06 11.14
CA TYR A 75 -7.43 28.17 11.93
C TYR A 75 -6.81 27.06 11.08
N GLN A 76 -7.49 26.62 10.00
CA GLN A 76 -6.89 25.68 9.04
C GLN A 76 -5.66 26.31 8.38
N ASP A 77 -5.78 27.54 7.85
CA ASP A 77 -4.68 28.28 7.23
C ASP A 77 -3.50 28.49 8.21
N MET A 78 -3.82 28.78 9.48
CA MET A 78 -2.83 28.93 10.53
C MET A 78 -2.08 27.61 10.78
N ILE A 79 -2.78 26.48 10.86
CA ILE A 79 -2.18 25.16 11.08
C ILE A 79 -1.30 24.78 9.89
N GLU A 80 -1.80 24.94 8.66
CA GLU A 80 -1.06 24.64 7.42
C GLU A 80 0.23 25.44 7.32
N GLY A 81 0.22 26.72 7.69
CA GLY A 81 1.42 27.56 7.70
C GLY A 81 2.49 27.14 8.72
N HIS A 82 2.11 26.38 9.76
CA HIS A 82 2.97 26.03 10.90
C HIS A 82 3.32 24.54 10.99
N VAL A 83 2.73 23.69 10.15
CA VAL A 83 3.05 22.27 10.10
C VAL A 83 4.19 22.01 9.12
N GLN A 84 5.07 21.06 9.47
CA GLN A 84 6.19 20.62 8.64
C GLN A 84 6.30 19.11 8.72
N TRP A 85 6.51 18.48 7.58
CA TRP A 85 6.81 17.05 7.54
C TRP A 85 8.26 16.82 7.96
N ASN A 86 8.48 15.85 8.84
CA ASN A 86 9.82 15.43 9.25
C ASN A 86 10.13 14.04 8.65
N ASP A 87 11.00 14.00 7.64
CA ASP A 87 11.37 12.78 6.92
C ASP A 87 12.16 11.78 7.79
N ASP A 88 12.91 12.26 8.79
CA ASP A 88 13.75 11.39 9.63
C ASP A 88 12.91 10.52 10.57
N ILE A 89 11.76 11.03 11.00
CA ILE A 89 10.85 10.35 11.93
C ILE A 89 9.60 9.84 11.21
N GLY A 90 9.28 10.38 10.03
CA GLY A 90 8.10 10.03 9.24
C GLY A 90 6.80 10.54 9.88
N GLU A 91 6.82 11.71 10.51
CA GLU A 91 5.65 12.30 11.18
C GLU A 91 5.51 13.81 10.88
N TRP A 92 4.27 14.31 10.89
CA TRP A 92 3.99 15.75 10.81
C TRP A 92 4.27 16.44 12.15
N GLN A 93 5.02 17.53 12.13
CA GLN A 93 5.40 18.32 13.30
C GLN A 93 4.84 19.74 13.19
N LEU A 94 4.15 20.19 14.23
CA LEU A 94 3.68 21.58 14.33
C LEU A 94 4.73 22.39 15.10
N ARG A 95 5.01 23.62 14.65
CA ARG A 95 5.93 24.52 15.36
C ARG A 95 5.37 24.88 16.74
N CYS A 96 6.26 24.99 17.74
CA CYS A 96 5.92 25.43 19.11
C CYS A 96 4.90 24.54 19.87
N VAL A 97 4.74 23.26 19.50
CA VAL A 97 3.83 22.31 20.15
C VAL A 97 4.08 22.16 21.66
N ALA A 98 5.32 22.31 22.12
CA ALA A 98 5.66 22.26 23.55
C ALA A 98 4.97 23.34 24.39
N TYR A 99 4.49 24.42 23.76
CA TYR A 99 3.83 25.54 24.43
C TYR A 99 2.29 25.43 24.40
N THR A 100 1.73 24.40 23.78
CA THR A 100 0.29 24.14 23.86
C THR A 100 -0.06 23.48 25.19
N GLY A 101 -1.16 23.88 25.82
CA GLY A 101 -1.54 23.42 27.18
C GLY A 101 -1.64 21.89 27.33
N ASN A 102 -1.93 21.17 26.24
CA ASN A 102 -2.03 19.71 26.23
C ASN A 102 -0.65 19.02 26.36
N ASN A 103 0.45 19.67 25.96
CA ASN A 103 1.81 19.15 26.09
C ASN A 103 2.48 19.49 27.44
N MET A 104 1.86 20.34 28.27
CA MET A 104 2.38 20.70 29.59
C MET A 104 1.92 19.76 30.72
N ARG A 105 0.98 18.82 30.45
CA ARG A 105 0.64 17.77 31.41
C ARG A 105 1.72 16.70 31.42
N LYS A 106 2.32 16.43 32.58
CA LYS A 106 3.31 15.35 32.77
C LYS A 106 2.75 14.04 32.21
N PRO A 107 3.55 13.24 31.45
CA PRO A 107 3.13 11.92 31.05
C PRO A 107 3.03 11.05 32.30
N GLU A 108 1.81 10.78 32.76
CA GLU A 108 1.57 9.65 33.64
C GLU A 108 1.94 8.39 32.86
N ARG A 109 2.89 7.66 33.43
CA ARG A 109 3.44 6.45 32.83
C ARG A 109 2.34 5.38 32.76
N ASP A 110 2.36 4.67 31.64
CA ASP A 110 1.97 3.27 31.50
C ASP A 110 0.51 2.97 31.11
N ARG A 111 0.33 2.60 29.83
CA ARG A 111 -0.24 1.31 29.45
C ARG A 111 -0.08 1.05 27.94
N THR A 112 0.61 -0.03 27.63
CA THR A 112 0.71 -0.70 26.33
C THR A 112 -0.66 -1.15 25.80
N GLU A 113 -1.01 -0.84 24.54
CA GLU A 113 -1.63 -1.73 23.53
C GLU A 113 -1.62 -1.04 22.13
N PRO A 114 -1.56 -1.81 21.02
CA PRO A 114 -1.38 -1.25 19.68
C PRO A 114 -2.69 -0.96 18.94
N VAL A 115 -2.58 -0.05 17.98
CA VAL A 115 -3.54 0.32 16.91
C VAL A 115 -4.82 1.03 17.34
N THR A 116 -4.76 2.37 17.42
CA THR A 116 -5.83 3.23 16.88
C THR A 116 -5.21 4.56 16.43
N LEU A 117 -5.39 4.89 15.15
CA LEU A 117 -5.33 6.23 14.55
C LEU A 117 -4.52 7.29 15.33
N LYS A 118 -3.20 7.35 15.09
CA LYS A 118 -2.37 8.53 15.38
C LYS A 118 -2.74 9.68 14.44
N ILE A 119 -3.98 10.12 14.48
CA ILE A 119 -4.29 11.53 14.25
C ILE A 119 -4.40 12.05 15.67
N CYS A 120 -3.50 12.96 16.04
CA CYS A 120 -3.59 13.65 17.32
C CYS A 120 -4.86 14.52 17.35
N ILE A 121 -6.02 13.88 17.53
CA ILE A 121 -7.33 14.49 17.84
C ILE A 121 -7.40 14.81 19.35
N ASN A 122 -6.30 14.65 20.09
CA ASN A 122 -6.19 15.13 21.48
C ASN A 122 -6.05 16.67 21.59
N CYS A 123 -6.68 17.43 20.70
CA CYS A 123 -7.01 18.84 20.88
C CYS A 123 -8.49 19.07 21.24
N PHE A 124 -9.21 18.03 21.68
CA PHE A 124 -10.60 18.19 22.11
C PHE A 124 -10.69 18.77 23.54
N ILE A 125 -10.96 20.08 23.56
CA ILE A 125 -11.66 20.88 24.59
C ILE A 125 -10.92 21.15 25.92
N SER A 126 -10.41 22.38 26.04
CA SER A 126 -10.60 23.26 27.20
C SER A 126 -10.26 24.71 26.79
N ILE A 127 -10.99 25.25 25.82
CA ILE A 127 -11.11 26.71 25.61
C ILE A 127 -12.61 26.98 25.65
N ASP A 128 -13.18 26.90 26.85
CA ASP A 128 -14.48 27.47 27.20
C ASP A 128 -14.53 27.50 28.73
N ASP A 129 -13.88 28.50 29.32
CA ASP A 129 -14.17 29.06 30.65
C ASP A 129 -13.24 30.26 30.98
N CYS A 130 -13.05 31.20 30.04
CA CYS A 130 -12.32 32.44 30.32
C CYS A 130 -13.04 33.73 29.87
N ASP A 131 -14.36 33.68 29.71
CA ASP A 131 -15.17 34.89 29.56
C ASP A 131 -16.34 34.95 30.57
N ARG A 132 -16.02 34.73 31.85
CA ARG A 132 -16.92 35.06 32.96
C ARG A 132 -16.18 35.31 34.28
N ARG A 133 -15.28 36.30 34.32
CA ARG A 133 -15.07 37.30 35.40
C ARG A 133 -13.79 38.09 35.19
#